data_AF-A0A0B1SE61-F1
#
_entry.id   AF-A0A0B1SE61-F1
#
_cell.length_a   1.000
_cell.length_b   1.000
_cell.length_c   1.000
_cell.angle_alpha   90.00
_cell.angle_beta   90.00
_cell.angle_gamma   90.00
#
_symmetry.space_group_name_H-M   'P 1'
#
loop_
_entity.id
_entity.type
_entity.pdbx_description
1 polymer ?
#
loop_
_entity_poly.entity_id
_entity_poly.type
_entity_poly.pdbx_seq_one_letter_code
_entity_poly.pdbx_strand_id
1 'polypeptide(L)'
;MDSSYLQTPVSAGQTEEIDNAGDIPESFDAREKWSYCKSISLIRDQSKCGSCWAVSAASAMSDRLCIQTGGKNQTLISDSDILSCCNDWSPTCSRGCRGARDNLAAWEYVKERGSCSGGAYEEKGVCKPYPFYPCGPLLTTACPEEPFTAPECKKECQSGDKDEYERSRIYGKGAYIGV
;
A
#
# COMPACT_ATOMS: atom_id res chain seq x y z
N MET A 1 4.70 26.12 13.12
CA MET A 1 4.40 26.12 11.68
C MET A 1 3.63 27.39 11.37
N ASP A 2 3.95 28.03 10.26
CA ASP A 2 3.42 29.35 9.89
C ASP A 2 1.91 29.27 9.59
N SER A 3 1.12 30.15 10.20
CA SER A 3 -0.35 30.21 10.06
C SER A 3 -0.82 30.54 8.63
N SER A 4 0.08 30.99 7.76
CA SER A 4 -0.21 31.24 6.34
C SER A 4 -0.48 29.97 5.52
N TYR A 5 -0.18 28.78 6.05
CA TYR A 5 -0.48 27.49 5.40
C TYR A 5 -1.87 26.92 5.76
N LEU A 6 -2.68 27.61 6.58
CA LEU A 6 -3.98 27.13 7.09
C LEU A 6 -5.20 27.53 6.24
N GLN A 7 -5.03 27.90 4.96
CA GLN A 7 -6.19 28.20 4.11
C GLN A 7 -6.54 27.00 3.23
N THR A 8 -7.49 26.20 3.72
CA THR A 8 -8.04 25.03 3.04
C THR A 8 -9.18 25.44 2.10
N PRO A 9 -9.13 25.14 0.79
CA PRO A 9 -10.32 25.16 -0.05
C PRO A 9 -11.21 23.96 0.29
N VAL A 10 -12.50 24.25 0.37
CA VAL A 10 -13.62 23.38 0.74
C VAL A 10 -13.78 22.19 -0.22
N SER A 11 -14.20 21.04 0.34
CA SER A 11 -14.81 19.85 -0.30
C SER A 11 -13.92 18.64 -0.64
N ALA A 12 -13.45 17.93 0.39
CA ALA A 12 -13.46 16.47 0.44
C ALA A 12 -13.63 16.06 1.91
N GLY A 13 -14.44 15.02 2.19
CA GLY A 13 -14.99 14.71 3.52
C GLY A 13 -14.01 14.91 4.69
N GLN A 14 -14.35 15.88 5.55
CA GLN A 14 -13.57 16.20 6.73
C GLN A 14 -13.66 15.04 7.73
N THR A 15 -12.53 14.46 8.09
CA THR A 15 -12.42 13.65 9.31
C THR A 15 -12.42 14.58 10.51
N GLU A 16 -13.27 14.32 11.51
CA GLU A 16 -13.21 15.06 12.77
C GLU A 16 -11.84 14.85 13.41
N GLU A 17 -11.15 15.95 13.73
CA GLU A 17 -9.98 15.89 14.60
C GLU A 17 -10.44 15.34 15.96
N ILE A 18 -10.02 14.12 16.28
CA ILE A 18 -10.19 13.59 17.62
C ILE A 18 -9.13 14.29 18.47
N ASP A 19 -9.55 15.32 19.21
CA ASP A 19 -8.76 15.96 20.26
C ASP A 19 -8.59 14.98 21.44
N ASN A 20 -7.86 13.89 21.18
CA ASN A 20 -7.27 13.09 22.24
C ASN A 20 -6.00 13.81 22.66
N ALA A 21 -6.16 14.84 23.50
CA ALA A 21 -5.12 15.51 24.25
C ALA A 21 -4.49 14.58 25.31
N GLY A 22 -4.11 13.36 24.91
CA GLY A 22 -3.21 12.52 25.68
C GLY A 22 -1.79 13.05 25.51
N ASP A 23 -0.94 12.84 26.52
CA ASP A 23 0.46 13.21 26.46
C ASP A 23 1.14 12.49 25.28
N ILE A 24 1.50 13.22 24.23
CA ILE A 24 2.28 12.72 23.10
C ILE A 24 3.69 12.42 23.62
N PRO A 25 4.21 11.19 23.46
CA PRO A 25 5.54 10.86 23.96
C PRO A 25 6.62 11.61 23.18
N GLU A 26 7.75 11.91 23.83
CA GLU A 26 8.91 12.56 23.20
C GLU A 26 9.47 11.74 22.02
N SER A 27 9.37 10.41 22.09
CA SER A 27 9.74 9.49 21.01
C SER A 27 8.68 8.42 20.82
N PHE A 28 8.44 8.04 19.56
CA PHE A 28 7.53 6.96 19.21
C PHE A 28 8.11 6.09 18.10
N ASP A 29 8.16 4.77 18.34
CA ASP A 29 8.49 3.78 17.33
C ASP A 29 7.36 2.76 17.20
N ALA A 30 6.75 2.71 16.02
CA ALA A 30 5.67 1.77 15.73
C ALA A 30 6.12 0.31 15.84
N ARG A 31 7.41 0.02 15.56
CA ARG A 31 8.00 -1.32 15.64
C ARG A 31 8.10 -1.79 17.08
N GLU A 32 8.30 -0.87 18.02
CA GLU A 32 8.32 -1.18 19.45
C GLU A 32 6.89 -1.31 20.00
N LYS A 33 6.01 -0.35 19.65
CA LYS A 33 4.63 -0.31 20.15
C LYS A 33 3.81 -1.51 19.70
N TRP A 34 3.97 -1.94 18.45
CA TRP A 34 3.24 -3.04 17.84
C TRP A 34 4.21 -4.10 17.32
N SER A 35 5.15 -4.51 18.17
CA SER A 35 6.18 -5.53 17.85
C SER A 35 5.63 -6.89 17.40
N TYR A 36 4.36 -7.18 17.69
CA TYR A 36 3.67 -8.37 17.19
C TYR A 36 3.29 -8.28 15.70
N CYS A 37 3.30 -7.09 15.09
CA CYS A 37 3.01 -6.85 13.69
C CYS A 37 4.29 -6.85 12.86
N LYS A 38 4.60 -7.99 12.25
CA LYS A 38 5.83 -8.18 11.46
C LYS A 38 5.94 -7.21 10.28
N SER A 39 4.82 -6.80 9.70
CA SER A 39 4.77 -5.90 8.54
C SER A 39 5.43 -4.54 8.82
N ILE A 40 5.41 -4.05 10.06
CA ILE A 40 5.93 -2.72 10.42
C ILE A 40 7.46 -2.68 10.28
N SER A 41 8.12 -3.82 10.46
CA SER A 41 9.57 -3.96 10.29
C SER A 41 9.95 -4.45 8.88
N LEU A 42 8.98 -4.70 8.00
CA LEU A 42 9.21 -5.21 6.66
C LEU A 42 9.58 -4.07 5.72
N ILE A 43 10.76 -4.16 5.11
CA ILE A 43 11.19 -3.25 4.05
C ILE A 43 10.89 -3.92 2.71
N ARG A 44 10.08 -3.25 1.88
CA ARG A 44 9.74 -3.69 0.53
C ARG A 44 10.63 -3.01 -0.51
N ASP A 45 10.86 -3.68 -1.63
CA ASP A 45 11.63 -3.16 -2.77
C ASP A 45 10.67 -2.95 -3.96
N GLN A 46 10.59 -1.72 -4.47
CA GLN A 46 9.80 -1.37 -5.65
C GLN A 46 10.53 -1.62 -6.97
N SER A 47 11.77 -2.11 -6.93
CA SER A 47 12.63 -2.33 -8.08
C SER A 47 12.77 -1.06 -8.94
N LYS A 48 13.08 -1.20 -10.24
CA LYS A 48 13.12 -0.08 -11.20
C LYS A 48 11.72 0.28 -11.74
N CYS A 49 10.73 0.39 -10.86
CA CYS A 49 9.37 0.82 -11.17
C CYS A 49 9.01 1.99 -10.25
N GLY A 50 8.45 3.09 -10.79
CA GLY A 50 7.94 4.22 -10.00
C GLY A 50 6.61 3.91 -9.30
N SER A 51 6.52 2.78 -8.59
CA SER A 51 5.33 2.32 -7.86
C SER A 51 5.38 2.61 -6.35
N CYS A 52 6.21 3.55 -5.90
CA CYS A 52 6.29 3.96 -4.49
C CYS A 52 4.91 4.27 -3.89
N TRP A 53 3.99 4.83 -4.69
CA TRP A 53 2.62 5.14 -4.31
C TRP A 53 1.80 3.90 -3.95
N ALA A 54 1.99 2.79 -4.66
CA ALA A 54 1.31 1.53 -4.39
C ALA A 54 2.01 0.76 -3.25
N VAL A 55 3.35 0.74 -3.26
CA VAL A 55 4.16 0.03 -2.26
C VAL A 55 4.01 0.64 -0.87
N SER A 56 4.07 1.97 -0.75
CA SER A 56 3.91 2.65 0.54
C SER A 56 2.49 2.51 1.09
N ALA A 57 1.47 2.64 0.24
CA ALA A 57 0.07 2.42 0.62
C ALA A 57 -0.17 0.98 1.10
N ALA A 58 0.24 -0.03 0.32
CA ALA A 58 0.11 -1.43 0.71
C ALA A 58 0.85 -1.75 2.02
N SER A 59 2.03 -1.17 2.22
CA SER A 59 2.81 -1.34 3.46
C SER A 59 2.04 -0.81 4.67
N ALA A 60 1.62 0.45 4.63
CA ALA A 60 0.87 1.07 5.73
C ALA A 60 -0.51 0.40 5.97
N MET A 61 -1.17 -0.07 4.91
CA MET A 61 -2.43 -0.82 5.05
C MET A 61 -2.21 -2.18 5.70
N SER A 62 -1.12 -2.87 5.39
CA SER A 62 -0.75 -4.14 6.03
C SER A 62 -0.51 -3.95 7.53
N ASP A 63 0.20 -2.88 7.88
CA ASP A 63 0.44 -2.50 9.29
C ASP A 63 -0.87 -2.22 10.01
N ARG A 64 -1.73 -1.39 9.42
CA ARG A 64 -3.04 -1.05 10.00
C ARG A 64 -3.95 -2.27 10.13
N LEU A 65 -3.93 -3.19 9.17
CA LEU A 65 -4.68 -4.43 9.26
C LEU A 65 -4.26 -5.24 10.49
N CYS A 66 -2.95 -5.39 10.70
CA CYS A 66 -2.44 -6.08 11.88
C CYS A 66 -2.78 -5.35 13.18
N ILE A 67 -2.51 -4.04 13.25
CA ILE A 67 -2.75 -3.22 14.44
C ILE A 67 -4.24 -3.24 14.83
N GLN A 68 -5.13 -2.99 13.87
CA GLN A 68 -6.57 -2.86 14.13
C GLN A 68 -7.24 -4.19 14.42
N THR A 69 -6.65 -5.31 14.00
CA THR A 69 -7.12 -6.65 14.34
C THR A 69 -6.46 -7.23 15.60
N GLY A 70 -5.58 -6.47 16.26
CA GLY A 70 -4.82 -6.94 17.42
C GLY A 70 -3.92 -8.13 17.09
N GLY A 71 -3.35 -8.14 15.87
CA GLY A 71 -2.44 -9.18 15.40
C GLY A 71 -3.12 -10.42 14.82
N LYS A 72 -4.46 -10.50 14.82
CA LYS A 72 -5.21 -11.65 14.29
C LYS A 72 -5.08 -11.80 12.77
N ASN A 73 -4.93 -10.69 12.05
CA ASN A 73 -4.72 -10.69 10.61
C ASN A 73 -3.40 -9.99 10.29
N GLN A 74 -2.40 -10.74 9.86
CA GLN A 74 -1.09 -10.22 9.45
C GLN A 74 -0.86 -10.35 7.95
N THR A 75 -1.93 -10.48 7.16
CA THR A 75 -1.84 -10.57 5.71
C THR A 75 -1.25 -9.29 5.15
N LEU A 76 -0.27 -9.43 4.26
CA LEU A 76 0.29 -8.32 3.52
C LEU A 76 -0.65 -7.96 2.36
N ILE A 77 -1.01 -6.69 2.24
CA ILE A 77 -1.75 -6.17 1.09
C ILE A 77 -0.83 -6.19 -0.14
N SER A 78 -1.38 -6.59 -1.29
CA SER A 78 -0.65 -6.64 -2.55
C SER A 78 -0.46 -5.25 -3.17
N ASP A 79 0.78 -4.78 -3.15
CA ASP A 79 1.21 -3.62 -3.93
C ASP A 79 1.12 -3.87 -5.44
N SER A 80 1.33 -5.11 -5.91
CA SER A 80 1.14 -5.51 -7.30
C SER A 80 -0.30 -5.36 -7.78
N ASP A 81 -1.25 -5.72 -6.93
CA ASP A 81 -2.68 -5.60 -7.23
C ASP A 81 -3.09 -4.13 -7.34
N ILE A 82 -2.70 -3.30 -6.35
CA ILE A 82 -2.91 -1.85 -6.40
C ILE A 82 -2.24 -1.25 -7.64
N LEU A 83 -0.99 -1.63 -7.93
CA LEU A 83 -0.22 -1.13 -9.07
C LEU A 83 -0.90 -1.40 -10.41
N SER A 84 -1.41 -2.62 -10.60
CA SER A 84 -1.94 -3.08 -11.89
C SER A 84 -3.42 -2.79 -12.07
N CYS A 85 -4.22 -2.92 -11.01
CA CYS A 85 -5.69 -2.93 -11.09
C CYS A 85 -6.36 -1.61 -10.71
N CYS A 86 -5.62 -0.63 -10.19
CA CYS A 86 -6.25 0.64 -9.80
C CYS A 86 -6.85 1.40 -11.00
N ASN A 87 -6.20 1.33 -12.17
CA ASN A 87 -6.68 2.00 -13.37
C ASN A 87 -7.93 1.35 -14.00
N ASP A 88 -8.20 0.07 -13.71
CA ASP A 88 -9.46 -0.58 -14.08
C ASP A 88 -10.66 0.02 -13.34
N TRP A 89 -10.44 0.52 -12.13
CA TRP A 89 -11.47 1.19 -11.34
C TRP A 89 -11.65 2.65 -11.74
N SER A 90 -10.55 3.39 -11.87
CA SER A 90 -10.54 4.78 -12.28
C SER A 90 -9.39 5.02 -13.26
N PRO A 91 -9.64 5.44 -14.51
CA PRO A 91 -8.60 5.67 -15.53
C PRO A 91 -7.54 6.70 -15.12
N THR A 92 -7.82 7.48 -14.09
CA THR A 92 -6.94 8.51 -13.53
C THR A 92 -6.35 8.13 -12.18
N CYS A 93 -6.48 6.88 -11.72
CA CYS A 93 -5.89 6.48 -10.44
C CYS A 93 -4.37 6.70 -10.42
N SER A 94 -3.66 6.18 -11.42
CA SER A 94 -2.20 6.26 -11.45
C SER A 94 -1.64 6.28 -12.87
N ARG A 95 -0.31 6.38 -12.97
CA ARG A 95 0.45 6.11 -14.19
C ARG A 95 1.29 4.84 -14.05
N GLY A 96 0.86 3.91 -13.18
CA GLY A 96 1.56 2.67 -12.90
C GLY A 96 2.99 2.90 -12.41
N CYS A 97 3.97 2.36 -13.13
CA CYS A 97 5.40 2.57 -12.86
C CYS A 97 5.91 3.98 -13.19
N ARG A 98 5.06 4.89 -13.69
CA ARG A 98 5.41 6.30 -13.92
C ARG A 98 4.91 7.23 -12.81
N GLY A 99 4.53 6.67 -11.65
CA GLY A 99 4.07 7.41 -10.47
C GLY A 99 2.55 7.48 -10.32
N ALA A 100 2.12 8.06 -9.20
CA ALA A 100 0.71 8.36 -8.92
C ALA A 100 0.24 9.60 -9.67
N ARG A 101 -1.08 9.72 -9.86
CA ARG A 101 -1.72 10.99 -10.23
C ARG A 101 -2.24 11.74 -9.00
N ASP A 102 -2.66 10.99 -7.98
CA ASP A 102 -3.11 11.48 -6.69
C ASP A 102 -2.57 10.55 -5.60
N ASN A 103 -2.10 11.13 -4.49
CA ASN A 103 -1.56 10.40 -3.35
C ASN A 103 -2.63 9.58 -2.60
N LEU A 104 -3.92 9.93 -2.73
CA LEU A 104 -5.02 9.23 -2.08
C LEU A 104 -5.55 8.04 -2.90
N ALA A 105 -5.26 8.00 -4.21
CA ALA A 105 -5.91 7.06 -5.13
C ALA A 105 -5.73 5.58 -4.76
N ALA A 106 -4.56 5.18 -4.24
CA ALA A 106 -4.35 3.81 -3.75
C ALA A 106 -5.28 3.47 -2.56
N TRP A 107 -5.47 4.42 -1.64
CA TRP A 107 -6.34 4.24 -0.48
C TRP A 107 -7.81 4.19 -0.88
N GLU A 108 -8.24 5.04 -1.81
CA GLU A 108 -9.60 4.99 -2.34
C GLU A 108 -9.87 3.70 -3.10
N TYR A 109 -8.91 3.23 -3.90
CA TYR A 109 -9.03 1.96 -4.58
C TYR A 109 -9.21 0.80 -3.62
N VAL A 110 -8.37 0.69 -2.57
CA VAL A 110 -8.50 -0.39 -1.58
C VAL A 110 -9.79 -0.24 -0.76
N LYS A 111 -10.30 0.98 -0.56
CA LYS A 111 -11.61 1.22 0.06
C LYS A 111 -12.76 0.74 -0.84
N GLU A 112 -12.76 1.08 -2.13
CA GLU A 112 -13.88 0.82 -3.06
C GLU A 112 -13.84 -0.58 -3.69
N ARG A 113 -12.64 -1.12 -3.95
CA ARG A 113 -12.43 -2.37 -4.67
C ARG A 113 -11.72 -3.44 -3.86
N GLY A 114 -11.11 -3.08 -2.74
CA GLY A 114 -10.24 -3.96 -1.97
C GLY A 114 -8.95 -4.27 -2.70
N SER A 115 -8.03 -4.93 -2.01
CA SER A 115 -6.85 -5.53 -2.62
C SER A 115 -6.58 -6.91 -2.02
N CYS A 116 -6.09 -7.83 -2.85
CA CYS A 116 -5.78 -9.20 -2.42
C CYS A 116 -4.50 -9.26 -1.56
N SER A 117 -4.20 -10.46 -1.06
CA SER A 117 -2.90 -10.72 -0.40
C SER A 117 -1.75 -10.62 -1.39
N GLY A 118 -0.60 -10.13 -0.92
CA GLY A 118 0.62 -10.05 -1.71
C GLY A 118 1.86 -10.29 -0.87
N GLY A 119 3.01 -9.99 -1.45
CA GLY A 119 4.31 -10.32 -0.88
C GLY A 119 5.45 -9.87 -1.77
N ALA A 120 6.67 -10.22 -1.40
CA ALA A 120 7.87 -9.96 -2.20
C ALA A 120 7.83 -10.71 -3.54
N TYR A 121 8.75 -10.36 -4.43
CA TYR A 121 8.95 -11.08 -5.69
C TYR A 121 9.11 -12.59 -5.45
N GLU A 122 8.37 -13.40 -6.23
CA GLU A 122 8.31 -14.87 -6.14
C GLU A 122 7.82 -15.45 -4.78
N GLU A 123 7.25 -14.62 -3.90
CA GLU A 123 6.66 -15.10 -2.66
C GLU A 123 5.49 -16.04 -2.93
N LYS A 124 5.50 -17.22 -2.30
CA LYS A 124 4.48 -18.26 -2.45
C LYS A 124 3.45 -18.17 -1.34
N GLY A 125 2.24 -18.66 -1.61
CA GLY A 125 1.16 -18.69 -0.61
C GLY A 125 0.50 -17.32 -0.37
N VAL A 126 0.66 -16.41 -1.33
CA VAL A 126 -0.02 -15.11 -1.41
C VAL A 126 -0.69 -14.99 -2.78
N CYS A 127 -1.72 -14.18 -2.92
CA CYS A 127 -2.46 -14.10 -4.17
C CYS A 127 -1.64 -13.45 -5.29
N LYS A 128 -1.07 -12.26 -5.02
CA LYS A 128 -0.28 -11.50 -6.00
C LYS A 128 1.04 -11.00 -5.38
N PRO A 129 2.14 -11.77 -5.52
CA PRO A 129 3.47 -11.27 -5.16
C PRO A 129 3.88 -10.11 -6.07
N TYR A 130 4.86 -9.32 -5.64
CA TYR A 130 5.38 -8.21 -6.45
C TYR A 130 5.94 -8.73 -7.78
N PRO A 131 5.69 -8.06 -8.93
CA PRO A 131 5.94 -8.65 -10.24
C PRO A 131 7.38 -8.47 -10.73
N PHE A 132 8.19 -7.66 -10.04
CA PHE A 132 9.54 -7.30 -10.47
C PHE A 132 10.57 -7.77 -9.46
N TYR A 133 11.68 -8.34 -9.96
CA TYR A 133 12.78 -8.76 -9.11
C TYR A 133 13.44 -7.57 -8.41
N PRO A 134 13.93 -7.74 -7.16
CA PRO A 134 14.66 -6.69 -6.46
C PRO A 134 15.98 -6.40 -7.20
N CYS A 135 16.29 -5.13 -7.39
CA CYS A 135 17.47 -4.69 -8.13
C CYS A 135 17.96 -3.33 -7.61
N GLY A 136 19.26 -3.07 -7.70
CA GLY A 136 19.80 -1.79 -7.31
C GLY A 136 21.31 -1.79 -7.09
N PRO A 137 21.92 -0.62 -6.84
CA PRO A 137 23.37 -0.49 -6.70
C PRO A 137 23.95 -1.27 -5.51
N LEU A 138 23.14 -1.51 -4.48
CA LEU A 138 23.53 -2.25 -3.27
C LEU A 138 23.12 -3.73 -3.34
N LEU A 139 22.49 -4.17 -4.43
CA LEU A 139 22.06 -5.55 -4.62
C LEU A 139 22.95 -6.25 -5.65
N THR A 140 23.00 -7.58 -5.59
CA THR A 140 23.74 -8.41 -6.54
C THR A 140 23.15 -8.35 -7.95
N THR A 141 21.88 -7.98 -8.06
CA THR A 141 21.12 -7.94 -9.31
C THR A 141 21.06 -6.52 -9.85
N ALA A 142 21.63 -6.31 -11.04
CA ALA A 142 21.53 -5.04 -11.74
C ALA A 142 20.08 -4.80 -12.22
N CYS A 143 19.65 -3.55 -12.18
CA CYS A 143 18.37 -3.16 -12.75
C CYS A 143 18.42 -3.14 -14.28
N PRO A 144 17.28 -3.30 -14.97
CA PRO A 144 17.21 -3.12 -16.42
C PRO A 144 17.59 -1.69 -16.82
N GLU A 145 17.99 -1.46 -18.07
CA GLU A 145 18.31 -0.12 -18.57
C GLU A 145 17.09 0.80 -18.56
N GLU A 146 15.94 0.29 -18.99
CA GLU A 146 14.67 1.00 -18.97
C GLU A 146 13.84 0.65 -17.72
N PRO A 147 13.02 1.58 -17.19
CA PRO A 147 12.09 1.27 -16.12
C PRO A 147 11.08 0.18 -16.51
N PHE A 148 10.66 -0.62 -15.54
CA PHE A 148 9.60 -1.60 -15.74
C PHE A 148 8.29 -0.91 -16.14
N THR A 149 7.48 -1.61 -16.93
CA THR A 149 6.11 -1.21 -17.23
C THR A 149 5.16 -1.92 -16.29
N ALA A 150 4.16 -1.21 -15.77
CA ALA A 150 3.16 -1.81 -14.89
C ALA A 150 2.45 -2.96 -15.64
N PRO A 151 2.30 -4.14 -15.02
CA PRO A 151 1.63 -5.25 -15.65
C PRO A 151 0.14 -4.95 -15.81
N GLU A 152 -0.50 -5.65 -16.74
CA GLU A 152 -1.96 -5.60 -16.90
C GLU A 152 -2.66 -6.12 -15.64
N CYS A 153 -3.83 -5.57 -15.34
CA CYS A 153 -4.66 -6.07 -14.26
C CYS A 153 -5.19 -7.47 -14.62
N LYS A 154 -4.74 -8.48 -13.86
CA LYS A 154 -5.31 -9.82 -13.92
C LYS A 154 -6.04 -10.11 -12.62
N LYS A 155 -7.35 -10.36 -12.66
CA LYS A 155 -8.18 -10.62 -11.46
C LYS A 155 -8.11 -12.09 -11.03
N GLU A 156 -6.89 -12.58 -10.88
CA GLU A 156 -6.57 -13.96 -10.55
C GLU A 156 -5.36 -14.00 -9.61
N CYS A 157 -5.31 -15.02 -8.76
CA CYS A 157 -4.16 -15.29 -7.89
C CYS A 157 -3.16 -16.19 -8.63
N GLN A 158 -1.89 -16.17 -8.20
CA GLN A 158 -0.88 -17.08 -8.72
C GLN A 158 -1.28 -18.54 -8.52
N SER A 159 -0.81 -19.41 -9.42
CA SER A 159 -1.08 -20.85 -9.33
C SER A 159 -0.55 -21.44 -8.02
N GLY A 160 -1.41 -22.19 -7.33
CA GLY A 160 -1.08 -22.81 -6.04
C GLY A 160 -1.47 -21.96 -4.83
N ASP A 161 -1.96 -20.73 -5.02
CA ASP A 161 -2.71 -20.04 -3.97
C ASP A 161 -4.07 -20.72 -3.74
N LYS A 162 -4.49 -20.81 -2.48
CA LYS A 162 -5.73 -21.49 -2.08
C LYS A 162 -6.95 -20.58 -2.16
N ASP A 163 -6.72 -19.27 -2.14
CA ASP A 163 -7.78 -18.28 -2.12
C ASP A 163 -8.17 -17.86 -3.54
N GLU A 164 -9.47 -17.65 -3.72
CA GLU A 164 -10.00 -17.03 -4.93
C GLU A 164 -9.77 -15.52 -4.85
N TYR A 165 -9.28 -14.91 -5.93
CA TYR A 165 -8.96 -13.48 -6.00
C TYR A 165 -10.02 -12.59 -5.34
N GLU A 166 -11.28 -12.78 -5.73
CA GLU A 166 -12.42 -11.99 -5.22
C GLU A 166 -12.66 -12.16 -3.72
N ARG A 167 -12.44 -13.36 -3.16
CA ARG A 167 -12.63 -13.67 -1.74
C ARG A 167 -11.44 -13.25 -0.87
N SER A 168 -10.25 -13.16 -1.46
CA SER A 168 -9.01 -12.76 -0.77
C SER A 168 -8.90 -11.25 -0.53
N ARG A 169 -9.85 -10.45 -1.06
CA ARG A 169 -9.78 -9.00 -1.02
C ARG A 169 -10.01 -8.46 0.38
N ILE A 170 -9.12 -7.59 0.80
CA ILE A 170 -9.17 -6.83 2.05
C ILE A 170 -9.56 -5.40 1.70
N TYR A 171 -10.55 -4.87 2.41
CA TYR A 171 -11.13 -3.55 2.15
C TYR A 171 -10.79 -2.56 3.25
N GLY A 172 -10.50 -1.33 2.85
CA GLY A 172 -10.45 -0.19 3.76
C GLY A 172 -11.84 0.29 4.14
N LYS A 173 -12.03 0.76 5.38
CA LYS A 173 -13.29 1.39 5.80
C LYS A 173 -13.42 2.85 5.33
N GLY A 174 -12.29 3.53 5.14
CA GLY A 174 -12.23 4.93 4.74
C GLY A 174 -10.84 5.31 4.23
N ALA A 175 -10.77 6.41 3.49
CA ALA A 175 -9.56 7.04 3.00
C ALA A 175 -9.68 8.54 3.24
N TYR A 176 -8.62 9.17 3.74
CA TYR A 176 -8.63 10.58 4.14
C TYR A 176 -7.28 11.25 3.88
N ILE A 177 -7.32 12.56 3.66
CA ILE A 177 -6.17 13.46 3.70
C ILE A 177 -6.36 14.32 4.95
N GLY A 178 -5.33 14.39 5.80
CA GLY A 178 -5.32 15.35 6.90
C GLY A 178 -5.12 16.75 6.34
N VAL A 179 -5.94 17.70 6.78
CA VAL A 179 -5.92 19.10 6.34
C VAL A 179 -5.66 20.03 7.50
#